data_AF-A0A1G2C1W9-F1
#
_entry.id   AF-A0A1G2C1W9-F1
#
_cell.length_a   1.000
_cell.length_b   1.000
_cell.length_c   1.000
_cell.angle_alpha   90.00
_cell.angle_beta   90.00
_cell.angle_gamma   90.00
#
_symmetry.space_group_name_H-M   'P 1'
#
loop_
_entity.id
_entity.type
_entity.pdbx_description
1 polymer ?
#
loop_
_entity_poly.entity_id
_entity_poly.type
_entity_poly.pdbx_seq_one_letter_code
_entity_poly.pdbx_strand_id
1 'polypeptide(L)' 'MKIVRHHKSNRLYLKLFKLINATNVNDGQTMILYFGKYRDKSGYGFFVREINEFKEKFS' A
#
# COMPACT_ATOMS: atom_id res chain seq x y z
N MET A 1 1.58 5.21 -12.22
CA MET A 1 1.11 3.97 -11.56
C MET A 1 2.09 2.84 -11.88
N LYS A 2 2.36 1.93 -10.95
CA LYS A 2 3.32 0.82 -11.14
C LYS A 2 2.79 -0.46 -10.51
N ILE A 3 2.90 -1.61 -11.17
CA ILE A 3 2.62 -2.90 -10.54
C ILE A 3 3.79 -3.25 -9.62
N VAL A 4 3.46 -3.61 -8.38
CA VAL A 4 4.43 -4.04 -7.37
C VAL A 4 4.07 -5.43 -6.86
N ARG A 5 5.07 -6.16 -6.36
CA ARG A 5 4.90 -7.52 -5.84
C ARG A 5 5.21 -7.55 -4.35
N HIS A 6 4.27 -8.03 -3.55
CA HIS A 6 4.48 -8.21 -2.11
C HIS A 6 5.41 -9.41 -1.85
N HIS A 7 6.50 -9.21 -1.12
CA HIS A 7 7.53 -10.24 -0.93
C HIS A 7 7.01 -11.51 -0.26
N LYS A 8 6.20 -11.37 0.82
CA LYS A 8 5.76 -12.51 1.61
C LYS A 8 4.67 -13.35 0.93
N SER A 9 3.70 -12.69 0.30
CA SER A 9 2.53 -13.38 -0.26
C SER A 9 2.62 -13.58 -1.77
N ASN A 10 3.66 -13.03 -2.41
CA ASN A 10 3.87 -13.05 -3.85
C ASN A 10 2.71 -12.46 -4.68
N ARG A 11 1.85 -11.64 -4.04
CA ARG A 11 0.66 -11.04 -4.65
C ARG A 11 1.01 -9.74 -5.33
N LEU A 12 0.32 -9.47 -6.44
CA LEU A 12 0.49 -8.24 -7.22
C LEU A 12 -0.49 -7.17 -6.76
N TYR A 13 0.00 -5.94 -6.70
CA TYR A 13 -0.75 -4.75 -6.35
C TYR A 13 -0.40 -3.62 -7.31
N LEU A 14 -1.33 -2.69 -7.48
CA LEU A 14 -1.14 -1.48 -8.28
C LEU A 14 -0.83 -0.31 -7.35
N LYS A 15 0.41 0.17 -7.38
CA LYS A 15 0.82 1.40 -6.68
C LYS A 15 0.25 2.62 -7.40
N LEU A 16 -0.50 3.44 -6.66
CA LEU A 16 -1.25 4.58 -7.20
C LEU A 16 -0.51 5.89 -6.93
N PHE A 17 -0.61 6.42 -5.71
CA PHE A 17 -0.13 7.75 -5.35
C PHE A 17 0.52 7.76 -3.97
N LYS A 18 1.28 8.83 -3.68
CA LYS A 18 1.71 9.17 -2.32
C LYS A 18 0.62 10.00 -1.66
N LEU A 19 0.39 9.78 -0.38
CA LEU A 19 -0.52 10.55 0.46
C LEU A 19 0.23 11.07 1.68
N ILE A 20 -0.33 12.08 2.35
CA ILE A 20 0.12 12.52 3.68
C ILE A 20 -0.94 12.07 4.67
N ASN A 21 -0.50 11.43 5.75
CA ASN A 21 -1.37 11.09 6.86
C ASN A 21 -1.72 12.37 7.63
N ALA A 22 -3.01 12.63 7.81
CA ALA A 22 -3.54 13.81 8.50
C ALA A 22 -4.20 13.44 9.86
N THR A 23 -3.68 12.42 10.53
CA THR A 23 -4.15 12.00 11.87
C THR A 23 -3.19 12.52 12.93
N ASN A 24 -3.71 13.13 14.01
CA ASN A 24 -2.93 13.84 15.04
C ASN A 24 -1.66 13.11 15.53
N VAL A 25 -1.70 11.78 15.65
CA VAL A 25 -0.57 10.96 16.16
C VAL A 25 0.51 10.70 15.10
N ASN A 26 0.15 10.73 13.82
CA ASN A 26 1.00 10.35 12.70
C ASN A 26 1.01 11.43 11.61
N ASP A 27 0.72 12.67 11.99
CA ASP A 27 0.57 13.79 11.07
C ASP A 27 1.88 14.03 10.29
N GLY A 28 1.75 14.28 9.00
CA GLY A 28 2.91 14.48 8.12
C GLY A 28 3.58 13.19 7.62
N GLN A 29 3.19 12.00 8.10
CA GLN A 29 3.78 10.75 7.59
C GLN A 29 3.42 10.53 6.12
N THR A 30 4.41 10.18 5.30
CA THR A 30 4.19 9.87 3.89
C THR A 30 3.68 8.44 3.75
N MET A 31 2.52 8.28 3.14
CA MET A 31 1.88 7.00 2.89
C MET A 31 1.84 6.69 1.39
N ILE A 32 1.69 5.43 1.05
CA ILE A 32 1.47 4.91 -0.30
C ILE A 32 0.06 4.35 -0.37
N LEU A 33 -0.74 4.87 -1.31
CA LEU A 33 -2.00 4.28 -1.72
C LEU A 33 -1.74 3.22 -2.79
N TYR A 34 -2.25 2.02 -2.57
CA TYR A 34 -2.15 0.91 -3.52
C TYR A 34 -3.44 0.10 -3.57
N PHE A 35 -3.70 -0.53 -4.71
CA PHE A 35 -4.93 -1.28 -4.98
C PHE A 35 -4.62 -2.75 -5.27
N GLY A 36 -5.46 -3.66 -4.81
CA GLY A 36 -5.30 -5.08 -5.11
C GLY A 36 -6.39 -5.96 -4.50
N LYS A 37 -6.22 -7.27 -4.61
CA LYS A 37 -7.20 -8.25 -4.15
C LYS A 37 -7.16 -8.43 -2.63
N TYR A 38 -8.32 -8.44 -1.98
CA TYR A 38 -8.44 -8.78 -0.57
C TYR A 38 -8.02 -10.23 -0.30
N ARG A 39 -7.61 -10.52 0.95
CA ARG A 39 -7.08 -11.84 1.31
C ARG A 39 -8.14 -12.93 1.37
N ASP A 40 -9.35 -12.56 1.76
CA ASP A 40 -10.56 -13.38 1.82
C ASP A 40 -11.22 -13.63 0.45
N LYS A 41 -10.67 -13.04 -0.63
CA LYS A 41 -11.20 -13.10 -2.00
C LYS A 41 -12.55 -12.39 -2.20
N SER A 42 -12.99 -11.55 -1.26
CA SER A 42 -14.25 -10.77 -1.37
C SER A 42 -14.25 -9.76 -2.53
N GLY A 43 -13.07 -9.44 -3.08
CA GLY A 43 -12.95 -8.57 -4.24
C GLY A 43 -11.63 -7.83 -4.25
N TYR A 44 -11.67 -6.59 -4.75
CA TYR A 44 -10.54 -5.68 -4.79
C TYR A 44 -10.80 -4.45 -3.93
N GLY A 45 -9.73 -3.85 -3.42
CA GLY A 45 -9.84 -2.64 -2.63
C GLY A 45 -8.54 -1.86 -2.53
N PHE A 46 -8.67 -0.71 -1.88
CA PHE A 46 -7.57 0.21 -1.60
C PHE A 46 -6.93 -0.11 -0.26
N PHE A 47 -5.63 0.07 -0.21
CA PHE A 47 -4.79 -0.11 0.96
C PHE A 47 -3.85 1.08 1.09
N VAL A 48 -3.51 1.41 2.33
CA VAL A 48 -2.61 2.50 2.66
C VAL A 48 -1.52 1.95 3.57
N ARG A 49 -0.28 2.33 3.30
CA ARG A 49 0.89 1.91 4.10
C ARG A 49 1.93 3.03 4.13
N GLU A 50 2.66 3.16 5.25
CA GLU A 50 3.77 4.11 5.35
C GLU A 50 4.85 3.80 4.30
N ILE A 51 5.54 4.83 3.79
CA ILE A 51 6.43 4.71 2.62
C ILE A 51 7.63 3.79 2.85
N ASN A 52 8.25 3.81 4.02
CA ASN A 52 9.38 2.94 4.35
C ASN A 52 8.90 1.50 4.53
N GLU A 53 7.80 1.28 5.27
CA GLU A 53 7.20 -0.04 5.42
C GLU A 53 6.74 -0.62 4.07
N PHE A 54 6.29 0.23 3.16
CA PHE A 54 5.95 -0.20 1.79
C PHE A 54 7.20 -0.65 1.01
N LYS A 55 8.32 0.07 1.11
CA LYS A 55 9.57 -0.32 0.42
C LYS A 55 10.15 -1.62 0.96
N GLU A 56 9.99 -1.90 2.25
CA GLU A 56 10.44 -3.16 2.86
C GLU A 56 9.60 -4.37 2.44
N LYS A 57 8.33 -4.15 2.04
CA LYS A 57 7.38 -5.22 1.76
C LYS A 57 7.14 -5.48 0.28
N PHE A 58 7.55 -4.57 -0.60
CA PHE A 58 7.22 -4.62 -2.02
C PHE A 58 8.42 -4.31 -2.93
N SER A 59 8.56 -5.07 -4.02
CA SER A 59 9.42 -4.76 -5.18
C SER A 59 8.66 -4.26 -6.41
#